data_AF-A0A1C7N4L5-F1
#
_entry.id   AF-A0A1C7N4L5-F1
#
_cell.length_a   1.000
_cell.length_b   1.000
_cell.length_c   1.000
_cell.angle_alpha   90.00
_cell.angle_beta   90.00
_cell.angle_gamma   90.00
#
_symmetry.space_group_name_H-M   'P 1'
#
loop_
_entity.id
_entity.type
_entity.pdbx_description
1 polymer ?
#
loop_
_entity_poly.entity_id
_entity_poly.type
_entity_poly.pdbx_seq_one_letter_code
_entity_poly.pdbx_strand_id
1 'polypeptide(L)'
;MATAVKNLVVFGDFNPDHPNWSEYLALGWNASLYSFAFSGSVCDHNLYGSTSDIPSLKDQLEAYYTLRLNLKPEETVYAFWIGTQDVLDMGRHVGKANCEITQAIIKRTHLMIGQHEIDVKKVTDCIVQQLKAALKVFLSDRFLVFNIPPIEYMPLKSTSALNQSQAAVEINRGLERDVANLNKHHYALKMDYMDIHSLVHDIVADPALFQLTEPPYLDRCSGQKQCGSGEHDGLRWDKTQFTLGFHQKVAEGILEAESYMPKIELTEEWMEQLNDPQSRFHSKKYKVRPAKGIVDEQARLYDMEKSSPIQPQQPPLEDEPEMVAAKSHVHLIGLLALLLVFVGIVWVKSSCLLSFFSRMRNNDRGKFTPVRNEEV
;
A
#
# COMPACT_ATOMS: atom_id res chain seq x y z
N MET A 1 22.81 -1.88 -14.92
CA MET A 1 22.69 -0.59 -14.21
C MET A 1 21.22 -0.36 -13.93
N ALA A 2 20.83 0.00 -12.71
CA ALA A 2 19.45 0.39 -12.43
C ALA A 2 19.14 1.67 -13.23
N THR A 3 18.09 1.65 -14.06
CA THR A 3 17.60 2.84 -14.75
C THR A 3 17.14 3.87 -13.71
N ALA A 4 17.57 5.12 -13.87
CA ALA A 4 17.16 6.21 -12.99
C ALA A 4 15.63 6.39 -13.00
N VAL A 5 15.06 6.71 -11.85
CA VAL A 5 13.63 7.05 -11.73
C VAL A 5 13.39 8.40 -12.40
N LYS A 6 12.43 8.46 -13.34
CA LYS A 6 12.02 9.71 -14.00
C LYS A 6 10.57 10.06 -13.75
N ASN A 7 9.75 9.09 -13.36
CA ASN A 7 8.32 9.29 -13.11
C ASN A 7 7.92 8.63 -11.80
N LEU A 8 7.14 9.34 -11.00
CA LEU A 8 6.45 8.82 -9.82
C LEU A 8 4.95 8.89 -10.08
N VAL A 9 4.27 7.74 -10.08
CA VAL A 9 2.81 7.64 -10.21
C VAL A 9 2.23 7.26 -8.85
N VAL A 10 1.24 8.00 -8.35
CA VAL A 10 0.70 7.79 -6.99
C VAL A 10 -0.78 7.49 -7.03
N PHE A 11 -1.19 6.47 -6.28
CA PHE A 11 -2.58 6.10 -6.05
C PHE A 11 -2.84 6.05 -4.54
N GLY A 12 -4.02 6.50 -4.11
CA GLY A 12 -4.30 6.50 -2.68
C GLY A 12 -5.37 7.44 -2.16
N ASP A 13 -5.37 7.55 -0.84
CA ASP A 13 -6.26 8.36 0.00
C ASP A 13 -5.50 9.57 0.59
N PHE A 14 -5.13 10.52 -0.26
CA PHE A 14 -4.43 11.74 0.15
C PHE A 14 -4.95 12.94 -0.64
N ASN A 15 -4.90 14.11 -0.01
CA ASN A 15 -5.37 15.34 -0.63
C ASN A 15 -4.35 15.87 -1.65
N PRO A 16 -4.70 15.98 -2.95
CA PRO A 16 -3.80 16.53 -3.95
C PRO A 16 -3.67 18.07 -3.89
N ASP A 17 -4.50 18.76 -3.09
CA ASP A 17 -4.54 20.23 -3.03
C ASP A 17 -3.54 20.86 -2.05
N HIS A 18 -2.78 20.03 -1.31
CA HIS A 18 -1.70 20.48 -0.43
C HIS A 18 -0.42 19.72 -0.76
N PRO A 19 0.77 20.33 -0.54
CA PRO A 19 2.01 19.62 -0.75
C PRO A 19 2.03 18.38 0.13
N ASN A 20 2.37 17.26 -0.49
CA ASN A 20 2.30 15.95 0.10
C ASN A 20 3.65 15.24 -0.05
N TRP A 21 3.81 14.13 0.65
CA TRP A 21 5.06 13.35 0.67
C TRP A 21 5.57 13.01 -0.74
N SER A 22 4.67 12.86 -1.72
CA SER A 22 5.05 12.48 -3.08
C SER A 22 5.64 13.64 -3.89
N GLU A 23 5.35 14.88 -3.54
CA GLU A 23 6.00 16.06 -4.14
C GLU A 23 7.45 16.18 -3.67
N TYR A 24 7.68 16.04 -2.36
CA TYR A 24 9.03 16.01 -1.77
C TYR A 24 9.85 14.84 -2.30
N LEU A 25 9.23 13.67 -2.46
CA LEU A 25 9.90 12.51 -3.04
C LEU A 25 10.22 12.70 -4.52
N ALA A 26 9.28 13.26 -5.31
CA ALA A 26 9.51 13.59 -6.71
C ALA A 26 10.64 14.61 -6.87
N LEU A 27 10.71 15.61 -5.99
CA LEU A 27 11.82 16.56 -5.91
C LEU A 27 13.15 15.84 -5.63
N GLY A 28 13.21 15.01 -4.59
CA GLY A 28 14.43 14.28 -4.21
C GLY A 28 14.93 13.31 -5.29
N TRP A 29 14.01 12.64 -6.00
CA TRP A 29 14.35 11.80 -7.16
C TRP A 29 14.55 12.57 -8.46
N ASN A 30 14.28 13.88 -8.44
CA ASN A 30 14.26 14.73 -9.63
C ASN A 30 13.34 14.18 -10.75
N ALA A 31 12.21 13.61 -10.36
CA ALA A 31 11.23 12.90 -11.17
C ALA A 31 9.96 13.74 -11.41
N SER A 32 9.21 13.44 -12.47
CA SER A 32 7.89 14.05 -12.72
C SER A 32 6.83 13.32 -11.89
N LEU A 33 5.91 14.08 -11.27
CA LEU A 33 4.85 13.51 -10.44
C LEU A 33 3.52 13.37 -11.21
N TYR A 34 2.88 12.21 -11.05
CA TYR A 34 1.58 11.87 -11.61
C TYR A 34 0.69 11.27 -10.50
N SER A 35 0.05 12.12 -9.71
CA SER A 35 -0.82 11.70 -8.61
C SER A 35 -2.27 11.57 -9.06
N PHE A 36 -2.81 10.36 -8.89
CA PHE A 36 -4.21 10.01 -9.05
C PHE A 36 -4.89 9.84 -7.69
N ALA A 37 -4.23 10.16 -6.58
CA ALA A 37 -4.81 10.04 -5.24
C ALA A 37 -5.94 11.06 -5.01
N PHE A 38 -6.97 10.62 -4.28
CA PHE A 38 -8.07 11.47 -3.84
C PHE A 38 -8.31 11.27 -2.35
N SER A 39 -8.51 12.36 -1.61
CA SER A 39 -8.84 12.26 -0.19
C SER A 39 -10.25 11.66 -0.03
N GLY A 40 -10.39 10.71 0.89
CA GLY A 40 -11.59 9.90 1.09
C GLY A 40 -11.70 8.71 0.13
N SER A 41 -10.62 8.32 -0.55
CA SER A 41 -10.64 7.13 -1.40
C SER A 41 -10.62 5.85 -0.58
N VAL A 42 -11.55 4.96 -0.89
CA VAL A 42 -11.52 3.56 -0.46
C VAL A 42 -10.93 2.67 -1.56
N CYS A 43 -10.64 1.41 -1.24
CA CYS A 43 -10.18 0.47 -2.26
C CYS A 43 -11.24 0.24 -3.36
N ASP A 44 -12.48 -0.06 -2.98
CA ASP A 44 -13.62 -0.25 -3.88
C ASP A 44 -14.94 0.15 -3.17
N HIS A 45 -15.71 1.07 -3.78
CA HIS A 45 -17.01 1.52 -3.25
C HIS A 45 -18.04 0.41 -3.12
N ASN A 46 -17.92 -0.65 -3.93
CA ASN A 46 -18.82 -1.79 -3.87
C ASN A 46 -18.74 -2.53 -2.53
N LEU A 47 -17.62 -2.40 -1.79
CA LEU A 47 -17.48 -3.00 -0.46
C LEU A 47 -18.45 -2.38 0.56
N TYR A 48 -18.84 -1.12 0.36
CA TYR A 48 -19.64 -0.34 1.30
C TYR A 48 -21.09 -0.14 0.85
N GLY A 49 -21.45 -0.64 -0.34
CA GLY A 49 -22.79 -0.44 -0.92
C GLY A 49 -23.14 1.04 -1.13
N SER A 50 -22.15 1.93 -1.14
CA SER A 50 -22.32 3.37 -1.25
C SER A 50 -21.89 3.86 -2.63
N THR A 51 -22.63 4.82 -3.19
CA THR A 51 -22.18 5.58 -4.36
C THR A 51 -21.53 6.85 -3.86
N SER A 52 -20.21 6.83 -3.72
CA SER A 52 -19.42 8.02 -3.43
C SER A 52 -19.01 8.68 -4.74
N ASP A 53 -19.01 10.02 -4.76
CA ASP A 53 -18.45 10.79 -5.88
C ASP A 53 -16.91 10.84 -5.84
N ILE A 54 -16.30 10.42 -4.73
CA ILE A 54 -14.85 10.35 -4.56
C ILE A 54 -14.36 9.09 -5.29
N PRO A 55 -13.39 9.16 -6.20
CA PRO A 55 -12.86 7.98 -6.87
C PRO A 55 -12.27 6.93 -5.91
N SER A 56 -12.58 5.65 -6.11
CA SER A 56 -11.90 4.52 -5.44
C SER A 56 -10.54 4.22 -6.08
N LEU A 57 -9.71 3.40 -5.44
CA LEU A 57 -8.45 2.94 -6.02
C LEU A 57 -8.65 2.31 -7.43
N LYS A 58 -9.72 1.53 -7.62
CA LYS A 58 -10.05 0.94 -8.92
C LYS A 58 -10.24 2.00 -10.00
N ASP A 59 -10.97 3.07 -9.65
CA ASP A 59 -11.23 4.19 -10.54
C ASP A 59 -9.92 4.92 -10.90
N GLN A 60 -9.05 5.12 -9.92
CA GLN A 60 -7.75 5.78 -10.10
C GLN A 60 -6.84 4.99 -11.05
N LEU A 61 -6.74 3.66 -10.88
CA LEU A 61 -5.95 2.79 -11.73
C LEU A 61 -6.47 2.76 -13.17
N GLU A 62 -7.78 2.66 -13.35
CA GLU A 62 -8.39 2.67 -14.69
C GLU A 62 -8.23 4.03 -15.39
N ALA A 63 -8.31 5.13 -14.64
CA ALA A 63 -8.03 6.46 -15.19
C ALA A 63 -6.59 6.58 -15.69
N TYR A 64 -5.60 6.15 -14.89
CA TYR A 64 -4.20 6.12 -15.34
C TYR A 64 -4.03 5.27 -16.61
N TYR A 65 -4.57 4.05 -16.62
CA TYR A 65 -4.52 3.15 -17.77
C TYR A 65 -5.13 3.78 -19.03
N THR A 66 -6.27 4.43 -18.89
CA THR A 66 -7.01 5.02 -20.02
C THR A 66 -6.35 6.27 -20.58
N LEU A 67 -5.64 7.04 -19.75
CA LEU A 67 -4.95 8.26 -20.18
C LEU A 67 -3.76 8.00 -21.10
N ARG A 68 -3.19 6.79 -21.08
CA ARG A 68 -2.06 6.40 -21.95
C ARG A 68 -0.95 7.43 -21.95
N LEU A 69 -0.44 7.76 -20.76
CA LEU A 69 0.63 8.75 -20.57
C LEU A 69 1.96 8.35 -21.24
N ASN A 70 2.07 7.11 -21.77
CA ASN A 70 3.25 6.55 -22.45
C ASN A 70 4.53 6.64 -21.61
N LEU A 71 4.39 6.49 -20.28
CA LEU A 71 5.51 6.43 -19.37
C LEU A 71 6.24 5.10 -19.55
N LYS A 72 7.57 5.13 -19.53
CA LYS A 72 8.40 3.92 -19.62
C LYS A 72 8.34 3.17 -18.28
N PRO A 73 7.87 1.91 -18.25
CA PRO A 73 7.75 1.16 -16.99
C PRO A 73 9.06 1.03 -16.21
N GLU A 74 10.19 0.93 -16.91
CA GLU A 74 11.54 0.81 -16.34
C GLU A 74 12.09 2.12 -15.75
N GLU A 75 11.45 3.27 -16.03
CA GLU A 75 11.80 4.59 -15.49
C GLU A 75 10.72 5.10 -14.50
N THR A 76 9.72 4.28 -14.20
CA THR A 76 8.53 4.68 -13.44
C THR A 76 8.41 3.88 -12.15
N VAL A 77 8.20 4.57 -11.03
CA VAL A 77 7.83 3.97 -9.74
C VAL A 77 6.35 4.23 -9.49
N TYR A 78 5.63 3.21 -9.06
CA TYR A 78 4.21 3.29 -8.71
C TYR A 78 4.03 3.21 -7.20
N ALA A 79 3.32 4.16 -6.61
CA ALA A 79 3.09 4.20 -5.18
C ALA A 79 1.63 3.99 -4.82
N PHE A 80 1.39 3.20 -3.78
CA PHE A 80 0.07 2.85 -3.27
C PHE A 80 -0.01 3.19 -1.79
N TRP A 81 -0.83 4.17 -1.42
CA TRP A 81 -1.14 4.46 -0.02
C TRP A 81 -2.64 4.60 0.15
N ILE A 82 -3.30 3.52 0.55
CA ILE A 82 -4.76 3.39 0.57
C ILE A 82 -5.16 2.59 1.82
N GLY A 83 -6.43 2.66 2.22
CA GLY A 83 -7.00 1.83 3.29
C GLY A 83 -7.37 2.59 4.56
N THR A 84 -6.90 3.83 4.73
CA THR A 84 -7.30 4.68 5.86
C THR A 84 -8.81 4.91 5.84
N GLN A 85 -9.36 5.43 4.74
CA GLN A 85 -10.81 5.63 4.62
C GLN A 85 -11.60 4.31 4.72
N ASP A 86 -11.06 3.18 4.23
CA ASP A 86 -11.71 1.87 4.39
C ASP A 86 -11.94 1.55 5.88
N VAL A 87 -10.92 1.74 6.73
CA VAL A 87 -11.05 1.55 8.18
C VAL A 87 -12.05 2.53 8.81
N LEU A 88 -12.05 3.78 8.35
CA LEU A 88 -13.01 4.77 8.83
C LEU A 88 -14.45 4.38 8.48
N ASP A 89 -14.71 3.91 7.26
CA ASP A 89 -16.04 3.52 6.82
C ASP A 89 -16.51 2.19 7.43
N MET A 90 -15.61 1.24 7.68
CA MET A 90 -15.95 0.02 8.44
C MET A 90 -16.55 0.38 9.82
N GLY A 91 -15.93 1.32 10.54
CA GLY A 91 -16.45 1.77 11.85
C GLY A 91 -17.82 2.43 11.78
N ARG A 92 -18.12 3.15 10.69
CA ARG A 92 -19.44 3.79 10.48
C ARG A 92 -20.55 2.76 10.24
N HIS A 93 -20.24 1.65 9.56
CA HIS A 93 -21.22 0.59 9.27
C HIS A 93 -21.55 -0.24 10.53
N VAL A 94 -20.55 -0.54 11.36
CA VAL A 94 -20.77 -1.21 12.67
C VAL A 94 -21.59 -0.33 13.61
N GLY A 95 -21.33 0.99 13.63
CA GLY A 95 -22.11 1.94 14.43
C GLY A 95 -23.59 2.04 14.03
N LYS A 96 -23.90 1.93 12.74
CA LYS A 96 -25.30 1.90 12.24
C LYS A 96 -26.03 0.62 12.62
N ALA A 97 -25.36 -0.54 12.53
CA ALA A 97 -25.95 -1.82 12.93
C ALA A 97 -26.34 -1.85 14.42
N ASN A 98 -25.55 -1.20 15.28
CA ASN A 98 -25.81 -1.15 16.73
C ASN A 98 -26.83 -0.07 17.14
N CYS A 99 -27.09 0.94 16.30
CA CYS A 99 -28.11 1.95 16.58
C CYS A 99 -29.52 1.50 16.15
N GLU A 100 -29.64 0.36 15.48
CA GLU A 100 -30.88 -0.25 15.00
C GLU A 100 -31.44 -1.33 15.94
N ILE A 101 -31.27 -1.19 17.26
CA ILE A 101 -32.10 -1.93 18.23
C ILE A 101 -33.60 -1.53 18.10
N THR A 102 -33.90 -0.45 17.37
CA THR A 102 -35.26 -0.09 16.92
C THR A 102 -35.74 -0.87 15.68
N GLN A 103 -35.00 -1.86 15.16
CA GLN A 103 -35.45 -2.72 14.05
C GLN A 103 -36.03 -4.09 14.49
N ALA A 104 -36.06 -4.39 15.79
CA ALA A 104 -36.82 -5.55 16.28
C ALA A 104 -38.33 -5.46 15.95
N ILE A 105 -38.84 -4.26 15.65
CA ILE A 105 -40.24 -4.02 15.24
C ILE A 105 -40.43 -4.17 13.71
N ILE A 106 -39.39 -3.97 12.88
CA ILE A 106 -39.48 -4.01 11.41
C ILE A 106 -39.24 -5.42 10.85
N LYS A 107 -38.65 -6.34 11.64
CA LYS A 107 -38.40 -7.75 11.25
C LYS A 107 -39.64 -8.60 10.92
N ARG A 108 -40.86 -8.06 10.99
CA ARG A 108 -42.09 -8.77 10.59
C ARG A 108 -42.48 -8.57 9.12
N THR A 109 -41.83 -7.67 8.40
CA THR A 109 -42.19 -7.38 7.00
C THR A 109 -40.97 -7.58 6.10
N HIS A 110 -41.06 -8.61 5.24
CA HIS A 110 -40.14 -8.99 4.18
C HIS A 110 -39.41 -7.83 3.46
N LEU A 111 -38.20 -7.50 3.89
CA LEU A 111 -37.13 -7.03 2.99
C LEU A 111 -35.76 -7.26 3.66
N MET A 112 -35.09 -8.34 3.29
CA MET A 112 -33.72 -8.62 3.70
C MET A 112 -32.76 -7.71 2.92
N ILE A 113 -32.53 -6.49 3.41
CA ILE A 113 -31.32 -5.74 3.04
C ILE A 113 -30.25 -6.20 4.04
N GLY A 114 -29.42 -7.14 3.61
CA GLY A 114 -28.36 -7.70 4.45
C GLY A 114 -27.34 -6.62 4.82
N GLN A 115 -27.33 -6.22 6.09
CA GLN A 115 -26.19 -5.51 6.67
C GLN A 115 -25.02 -6.50 6.70
N HIS A 116 -24.09 -6.34 5.77
CA HIS A 116 -22.87 -7.13 5.71
C HIS A 116 -21.79 -6.39 6.50
N GLU A 117 -21.34 -6.96 7.62
CA GLU A 117 -20.12 -6.51 8.26
C GLU A 117 -18.98 -6.68 7.26
N ILE A 118 -18.25 -5.60 6.99
CA ILE A 118 -17.15 -5.62 6.04
C ILE A 118 -15.97 -6.28 6.74
N ASP A 119 -15.63 -7.48 6.27
CA ASP A 119 -14.48 -8.22 6.74
C ASP A 119 -13.19 -7.49 6.32
N VAL A 120 -12.32 -7.23 7.30
CA VAL A 120 -10.96 -6.68 7.12
C VAL A 120 -10.23 -7.39 5.97
N LYS A 121 -10.41 -8.71 5.84
CA LYS A 121 -9.82 -9.50 4.77
C LYS A 121 -10.23 -9.00 3.38
N LYS A 122 -11.46 -8.54 3.18
CA LYS A 122 -11.93 -8.03 1.88
C LYS A 122 -11.22 -6.75 1.47
N VAL A 123 -10.90 -5.88 2.43
CA VAL A 123 -10.14 -4.66 2.17
C VAL A 123 -8.72 -5.03 1.74
N THR A 124 -8.05 -5.90 2.49
CA THR A 124 -6.71 -6.40 2.13
C THR A 124 -6.70 -7.09 0.77
N ASP A 125 -7.64 -8.01 0.52
CA ASP A 125 -7.79 -8.72 -0.75
C ASP A 125 -7.98 -7.74 -1.90
N CYS A 126 -8.81 -6.70 -1.72
CA CYS A 126 -9.02 -5.66 -2.72
C CYS A 126 -7.70 -4.93 -3.05
N ILE A 127 -6.98 -4.43 -2.04
CA ILE A 127 -5.72 -3.69 -2.25
C ILE A 127 -4.70 -4.57 -2.98
N VAL A 128 -4.53 -5.82 -2.54
CA VAL A 128 -3.58 -6.77 -3.13
C VAL A 128 -3.98 -7.18 -4.54
N GLN A 129 -5.27 -7.35 -4.83
CA GLN A 129 -5.76 -7.61 -6.18
C GLN A 129 -5.46 -6.45 -7.12
N GLN A 130 -5.71 -5.21 -6.69
CA GLN A 130 -5.45 -4.02 -7.49
C GLN A 130 -3.94 -3.82 -7.73
N LEU A 131 -3.11 -4.10 -6.74
CA LEU A 131 -1.66 -4.13 -6.87
C LEU A 131 -1.18 -5.18 -7.88
N LYS A 132 -1.71 -6.42 -7.81
CA LYS A 132 -1.43 -7.48 -8.79
C LYS A 132 -1.90 -7.13 -10.20
N ALA A 133 -3.03 -6.42 -10.33
CA ALA A 133 -3.51 -5.95 -11.62
C ALA A 133 -2.56 -4.88 -12.19
N ALA A 134 -2.16 -3.90 -11.37
CA ALA A 134 -1.18 -2.88 -11.77
C ALA A 134 0.16 -3.49 -12.20
N LEU A 135 0.68 -4.48 -11.48
CA LEU A 135 1.89 -5.23 -11.85
C LEU A 135 1.82 -5.81 -13.26
N LYS A 136 0.69 -6.42 -13.62
CA LYS A 136 0.48 -7.08 -14.92
C LYS A 136 0.22 -6.09 -16.05
N VAL A 137 -0.57 -5.04 -15.77
CA VAL A 137 -1.08 -4.13 -16.79
C VAL A 137 -0.11 -2.98 -17.06
N PHE A 138 0.59 -2.48 -16.04
CA PHE A 138 1.54 -1.37 -16.20
C PHE A 138 2.94 -1.85 -16.56
N LEU A 139 3.18 -3.17 -16.54
CA LEU A 139 4.43 -3.82 -16.94
C LEU A 139 5.66 -3.27 -16.20
N SER A 140 5.46 -2.80 -14.97
CA SER A 140 6.53 -2.28 -14.12
C SER A 140 6.91 -3.29 -13.05
N ASP A 141 8.12 -3.13 -12.55
CA ASP A 141 8.70 -3.92 -11.48
C ASP A 141 9.00 -3.09 -10.23
N ARG A 142 8.56 -1.81 -10.14
CA ARG A 142 8.91 -0.91 -9.02
C ARG A 142 7.69 -0.34 -8.34
N PHE A 143 7.45 -0.77 -7.11
CA PHE A 143 6.29 -0.37 -6.33
C PHE A 143 6.63 0.05 -4.90
N LEU A 144 6.20 1.25 -4.53
CA LEU A 144 6.13 1.67 -3.14
C LEU A 144 4.75 1.32 -2.58
N VAL A 145 4.68 0.60 -1.47
CA VAL A 145 3.40 0.22 -0.85
C VAL A 145 3.38 0.65 0.59
N PHE A 146 2.49 1.56 0.94
CA PHE A 146 2.36 2.11 2.28
C PHE A 146 1.25 1.41 3.05
N ASN A 147 1.49 1.22 4.33
CA ASN A 147 0.48 0.69 5.24
C ASN A 147 -0.36 1.80 5.90
N ILE A 148 -1.39 1.39 6.61
CA ILE A 148 -2.35 2.30 7.24
C ILE A 148 -1.74 2.86 8.53
N PRO A 149 -1.71 4.18 8.73
CA PRO A 149 -1.25 4.78 9.98
C PRO A 149 -2.11 4.34 11.19
N PRO A 150 -1.60 4.40 12.43
CA PRO A 150 -2.38 4.13 13.64
C PRO A 150 -3.59 5.06 13.72
N ILE A 151 -4.77 4.45 13.77
CA ILE A 151 -6.06 5.15 13.79
C ILE A 151 -6.37 5.69 15.19
N GLU A 152 -5.83 5.08 16.23
CA GLU A 152 -5.94 5.52 17.62
C GLU A 152 -5.41 6.94 17.86
N TYR A 153 -4.49 7.40 17.01
CA TYR A 153 -3.95 8.76 17.04
C TYR A 153 -4.73 9.73 16.15
N MET A 154 -5.79 9.29 15.49
CA MET A 154 -6.74 10.18 14.81
C MET A 154 -7.74 10.71 15.84
N PRO A 155 -7.97 12.04 15.93
CA PRO A 155 -8.97 12.61 16.85
C PRO A 155 -10.40 12.40 16.32
N LEU A 156 -10.77 11.13 16.16
CA LEU A 156 -12.10 10.69 15.77
C LEU A 156 -12.97 10.66 17.02
N LYS A 157 -14.07 11.42 17.02
CA LYS A 157 -15.09 11.37 18.08
C LYS A 157 -15.99 10.14 17.90
N SER A 158 -15.43 8.93 17.96
CA SER A 158 -16.22 7.69 17.78
C SER A 158 -15.91 6.62 18.81
N THR A 159 -16.96 5.98 19.32
CA THR A 159 -16.89 4.77 20.17
C THR A 159 -16.34 3.55 19.42
N SER A 160 -16.18 3.61 18.10
CA SER A 160 -15.61 2.55 17.25
C SER A 160 -14.08 2.59 17.14
N ALA A 161 -13.39 3.53 17.79
CA ALA A 161 -11.94 3.75 17.60
C ALA A 161 -11.08 2.52 17.92
N LEU A 162 -11.44 1.72 18.93
CA LEU A 162 -10.73 0.47 19.27
C LEU A 162 -10.84 -0.57 18.14
N ASN A 163 -12.05 -0.78 17.61
CA ASN A 163 -12.27 -1.71 16.50
C ASN A 163 -11.56 -1.24 15.21
N GLN A 164 -11.53 0.07 14.98
CA GLN A 164 -10.83 0.67 13.84
C GLN A 164 -9.31 0.51 13.96
N SER A 165 -8.75 0.70 15.16
CA SER A 165 -7.31 0.50 15.39
C SER A 165 -6.92 -0.97 15.15
N GLN A 166 -7.72 -1.91 15.65
CA GLN A 166 -7.52 -3.33 15.36
C GLN A 166 -7.63 -3.66 13.86
N ALA A 167 -8.64 -3.11 13.16
CA ALA A 167 -8.80 -3.30 11.72
C ALA A 167 -7.58 -2.80 10.94
N ALA A 168 -7.03 -1.63 11.28
CA ALA A 168 -5.81 -1.11 10.66
C ALA A 168 -4.61 -2.06 10.86
N VAL A 169 -4.41 -2.58 12.07
CA VAL A 169 -3.34 -3.55 12.38
C VAL A 169 -3.52 -4.84 11.57
N GLU A 170 -4.75 -5.36 11.49
CA GLU A 170 -5.04 -6.59 10.73
C GLU A 170 -4.85 -6.41 9.22
N ILE A 171 -5.28 -5.27 8.65
CA ILE A 171 -5.00 -4.93 7.24
C ILE A 171 -3.49 -4.84 7.01
N ASN A 172 -2.77 -4.09 7.86
CA ASN A 172 -1.32 -3.91 7.72
C ASN A 172 -0.58 -5.25 7.71
N ARG A 173 -0.94 -6.15 8.62
CA ARG A 173 -0.36 -7.50 8.70
C ARG A 173 -0.68 -8.37 7.47
N GLY A 174 -1.88 -8.24 6.93
CA GLY A 174 -2.26 -8.91 5.69
C GLY A 174 -1.47 -8.38 4.49
N LEU A 175 -1.38 -7.06 4.37
CA LEU A 175 -0.67 -6.38 3.30
C LEU A 175 0.84 -6.68 3.33
N GLU A 176 1.47 -6.59 4.49
CA GLU A 176 2.90 -6.92 4.68
C GLU A 176 3.19 -8.36 4.21
N ARG A 177 2.36 -9.32 4.65
CA ARG A 177 2.49 -10.73 4.26
C ARG A 177 2.37 -10.91 2.74
N ASP A 178 1.38 -10.27 2.12
CA ASP A 178 1.14 -10.43 0.69
C ASP A 178 2.18 -9.73 -0.16
N VAL A 179 2.69 -8.56 0.27
CA VAL A 179 3.82 -7.88 -0.37
C VAL A 179 5.10 -8.73 -0.27
N ALA A 180 5.41 -9.27 0.91
CA ALA A 180 6.54 -10.17 1.11
C ALA A 180 6.42 -11.44 0.23
N ASN A 181 5.21 -12.00 0.13
CA ASN A 181 4.94 -13.12 -0.77
C ASN A 181 5.14 -12.75 -2.24
N LEU A 182 4.69 -11.59 -2.70
CA LEU A 182 4.89 -11.12 -4.08
C LEU A 182 6.39 -10.97 -4.40
N ASN A 183 7.12 -10.27 -3.52
CA ASN A 183 8.56 -10.09 -3.61
C ASN A 183 9.32 -11.42 -3.70
N LYS A 184 8.92 -12.42 -2.90
CA LYS A 184 9.56 -13.74 -2.90
C LYS A 184 9.35 -14.54 -4.20
N HIS A 185 8.19 -14.43 -4.84
CA HIS A 185 7.85 -15.26 -6.00
C HIS A 185 8.20 -14.60 -7.35
N HIS A 186 8.48 -13.30 -7.36
CA HIS A 186 8.79 -12.55 -8.58
C HIS A 186 10.17 -11.90 -8.46
N TYR A 187 11.23 -12.62 -8.85
CA TYR A 187 12.62 -12.16 -8.69
C TYR A 187 12.95 -10.81 -9.36
N ALA A 188 12.20 -10.43 -10.40
CA ALA A 188 12.35 -9.13 -11.06
C ALA A 188 11.61 -8.00 -10.33
N LEU A 189 10.57 -8.33 -9.57
CA LEU A 189 9.73 -7.37 -8.86
C LEU A 189 10.47 -6.80 -7.66
N LYS A 190 10.50 -5.48 -7.57
CA LYS A 190 11.06 -4.71 -6.46
C LYS A 190 9.94 -3.93 -5.80
N MET A 191 9.40 -4.44 -4.70
CA MET A 191 8.44 -3.71 -3.89
C MET A 191 9.07 -3.30 -2.57
N ASP A 192 9.08 -2.00 -2.32
CA ASP A 192 9.51 -1.45 -1.04
C ASP A 192 8.25 -1.17 -0.20
N TYR A 193 8.08 -1.91 0.90
CA TYR A 193 6.95 -1.76 1.83
C TYR A 193 7.25 -0.69 2.88
N MET A 194 6.34 0.29 2.99
CA MET A 194 6.48 1.46 3.83
C MET A 194 5.64 1.33 5.13
N ASP A 195 6.27 1.04 6.27
CA ASP A 195 5.63 0.95 7.59
C ASP A 195 5.39 2.33 8.22
N ILE A 196 4.46 3.08 7.63
CA ILE A 196 3.93 4.34 8.16
C ILE A 196 3.36 4.16 9.56
N HIS A 197 2.74 3.01 9.83
CA HIS A 197 2.14 2.73 11.12
C HIS A 197 3.14 2.89 12.25
N SER A 198 4.30 2.23 12.11
CA SER A 198 5.41 2.34 13.05
C SER A 198 6.05 3.72 13.08
N LEU A 199 6.22 4.37 11.92
CA LEU A 199 6.76 5.74 11.85
C LEU A 199 5.93 6.71 12.69
N VAL A 200 4.60 6.66 12.58
CA VAL A 200 3.73 7.53 13.36
C VAL A 200 3.84 7.23 14.86
N HIS A 201 3.92 5.95 15.26
CA HIS A 201 4.17 5.61 16.67
C HIS A 201 5.49 6.19 17.19
N ASP A 202 6.56 6.12 16.40
CA ASP A 202 7.86 6.65 16.79
C ASP A 202 7.82 8.19 16.90
N ILE A 203 7.16 8.88 15.97
CA ILE A 203 6.96 10.33 16.03
C ILE A 203 6.15 10.73 17.27
N VAL A 204 5.08 10.00 17.59
CA VAL A 204 4.26 10.30 18.78
C VAL A 204 5.04 10.04 20.07
N ALA A 205 5.94 9.05 20.07
CA ALA A 205 6.75 8.71 21.24
C ALA A 205 7.87 9.73 21.51
N ASP A 206 8.48 10.29 20.47
CA ASP A 206 9.55 11.28 20.57
C ASP A 206 9.59 12.20 19.33
N PRO A 207 8.74 13.24 19.26
CA PRO A 207 8.62 14.09 18.07
C PRO A 207 9.88 14.94 17.85
N ALA A 208 10.67 15.19 18.89
CA ALA A 208 11.92 15.96 18.79
C ALA A 208 12.97 15.24 17.93
N LEU A 209 12.99 13.90 17.92
CA LEU A 209 13.84 13.12 17.01
C LEU A 209 13.56 13.41 15.54
N PHE A 210 12.32 13.81 15.23
CA PHE A 210 11.87 14.12 13.88
C PHE A 210 11.80 15.62 13.62
N GLN A 211 12.31 16.45 14.54
CA GLN A 211 12.25 17.91 14.47
C GLN A 211 10.79 18.42 14.40
N LEU A 212 9.87 17.71 15.05
CA LEU A 212 8.47 18.11 15.20
C LEU A 212 8.22 18.64 16.61
N THR A 213 7.28 19.57 16.72
CA THR A 213 6.88 20.23 17.98
C THR A 213 5.87 19.41 18.79
N GLU A 214 5.91 19.60 20.11
CA GLU A 214 4.90 19.04 21.02
C GLU A 214 3.75 20.02 21.33
N PRO A 215 2.50 19.54 21.46
CA PRO A 215 2.04 18.19 21.13
C PRO A 215 1.92 18.02 19.60
N PRO A 216 2.11 16.81 19.05
CA PRO A 216 2.04 16.57 17.61
C PRO A 216 0.63 16.82 17.00
N TYR A 217 -0.39 17.09 17.81
CA TYR A 217 -1.77 17.24 17.34
C TYR A 217 -2.19 18.72 17.28
N LEU A 218 -2.30 19.30 16.08
CA LEU A 218 -2.80 20.68 15.86
C LEU A 218 -4.32 20.83 16.05
N ASP A 219 -5.02 19.83 16.59
CA ASP A 219 -6.49 19.87 16.77
C ASP A 219 -6.95 20.98 17.76
N ARG A 220 -6.01 21.72 18.36
CA ARG A 220 -6.25 22.98 19.10
C ARG A 220 -6.28 24.25 18.24
N CYS A 221 -5.88 24.20 16.97
CA CYS A 221 -5.82 25.38 16.09
C CYS A 221 -7.16 25.70 15.41
N SER A 222 -8.14 24.79 15.42
CA SER A 222 -9.47 25.07 14.90
C SER A 222 -10.23 26.06 15.82
N GLY A 223 -10.11 27.35 15.53
CA GLY A 223 -10.86 28.44 16.18
C GLY A 223 -10.08 29.30 17.18
N GLN A 224 -8.79 29.08 17.40
CA GLN A 224 -7.96 29.97 18.23
C GLN A 224 -6.88 30.66 17.39
N LYS A 225 -6.85 32.00 17.44
CA LYS A 225 -5.86 32.92 16.83
C LYS A 225 -4.41 32.72 17.35
N GLN A 226 -4.08 31.60 17.98
CA GLN A 226 -2.87 31.39 18.77
C GLN A 226 -1.97 30.25 18.29
N CYS A 227 -2.17 29.72 17.08
CA CYS A 227 -1.12 28.95 16.42
C CYS A 227 -0.25 29.95 15.65
N GLY A 228 0.75 30.50 16.32
CA GLY A 228 1.73 31.39 15.69
C GLY A 228 2.63 30.58 14.76
N SER A 229 2.72 30.96 13.48
CA SER A 229 3.71 30.59 12.43
C SER A 229 4.20 29.13 12.26
N GLY A 230 3.88 28.17 13.14
CA GLY A 230 4.36 26.79 13.12
C GLY A 230 3.31 25.81 12.57
N GLU A 231 2.63 26.19 11.49
CA GLU A 231 1.68 25.32 10.77
C GLU A 231 2.34 24.04 10.20
N HIS A 232 3.68 24.03 10.12
CA HIS A 232 4.49 22.96 9.57
C HIS A 232 5.03 21.97 10.62
N ASP A 233 5.00 22.34 11.90
CA ASP A 233 5.79 21.67 12.94
C ASP A 233 5.03 20.59 13.72
N GLY A 234 3.73 20.40 13.46
CA GLY A 234 2.92 19.34 14.08
C GLY A 234 2.98 18.03 13.30
N LEU A 235 2.30 16.97 13.77
CA LEU A 235 2.05 15.72 13.05
C LEU A 235 0.76 15.79 12.22
N ARG A 236 -0.28 16.46 12.71
CA ARG A 236 -1.59 16.57 12.01
C ARG A 236 -2.01 17.99 11.70
N TRP A 237 -2.56 18.20 10.50
CA TRP A 237 -3.21 19.44 10.06
C TRP A 237 -4.65 19.53 10.56
N ASP A 238 -5.41 18.42 10.42
CA ASP A 238 -6.79 18.31 10.89
C ASP A 238 -7.06 16.93 11.52
N LYS A 239 -8.34 16.57 11.68
CA LYS A 239 -8.74 15.31 12.31
C LYS A 239 -8.35 14.05 11.55
N THR A 240 -8.00 14.18 10.28
CA THR A 240 -7.78 13.08 9.34
C THR A 240 -6.50 13.24 8.52
N GLN A 241 -6.00 14.47 8.37
CA GLN A 241 -4.85 14.82 7.53
C GLN A 241 -3.60 15.08 8.36
N PHE A 242 -2.46 14.60 7.85
CA PHE A 242 -1.14 14.89 8.42
C PHE A 242 -0.66 16.29 8.01
N THR A 243 0.29 16.86 8.74
CA THR A 243 0.94 18.14 8.38
C THR A 243 1.90 17.99 7.21
N LEU A 244 2.35 19.14 6.71
CA LEU A 244 3.47 19.24 5.79
C LEU A 244 4.75 18.59 6.35
N GLY A 245 5.11 18.86 7.62
CA GLY A 245 6.31 18.32 8.24
C GLY A 245 6.31 16.79 8.26
N PHE A 246 5.17 16.16 8.57
CA PHE A 246 5.06 14.70 8.48
C PHE A 246 5.28 14.18 7.05
N HIS A 247 4.66 14.82 6.07
CA HIS A 247 4.83 14.44 4.67
C HIS A 247 6.28 14.56 4.19
N GLN A 248 7.00 15.60 4.61
CA GLN A 248 8.42 15.73 4.37
C GLN A 248 9.22 14.58 5.01
N LYS A 249 8.93 14.23 6.28
CA LYS A 249 9.62 13.11 6.96
C LYS A 249 9.39 11.75 6.29
N VAL A 250 8.20 11.51 5.75
CA VAL A 250 7.94 10.31 4.93
C VAL A 250 8.85 10.28 3.70
N ALA A 251 8.96 11.39 2.97
CA ALA A 251 9.84 11.47 1.79
C ALA A 251 11.32 11.32 2.15
N GLU A 252 11.79 12.01 3.19
CA GLU A 252 13.16 11.90 3.70
C GLU A 252 13.49 10.46 4.10
N GLY A 253 12.57 9.75 4.76
CA GLY A 253 12.76 8.34 5.11
C GLY A 253 12.97 7.46 3.87
N ILE A 254 12.19 7.66 2.81
CA ILE A 254 12.33 6.91 1.55
C ILE A 254 13.67 7.21 0.86
N LEU A 255 14.09 8.48 0.87
CA LEU A 255 15.36 8.93 0.30
C LEU A 255 16.55 8.39 1.10
N GLU A 256 16.48 8.41 2.43
CA GLU A 256 17.52 7.88 3.31
C GLU A 256 17.66 6.36 3.19
N ALA A 257 16.56 5.66 2.95
CA ALA A 257 16.56 4.23 2.72
C ALA A 257 17.22 3.82 1.39
N GLU A 258 17.52 4.75 0.50
CA GLU A 258 17.98 4.48 -0.87
C GLU A 258 16.95 3.68 -1.70
N SER A 259 15.67 3.97 -1.50
CA SER A 259 14.60 3.32 -2.27
C SER A 259 14.67 3.73 -3.73
N TYR A 260 15.04 2.78 -4.60
CA TYR A 260 15.22 2.91 -6.07
C TYR A 260 16.26 3.92 -6.57
N MET A 261 16.71 4.85 -5.74
CA MET A 261 17.68 5.90 -6.03
C MET A 261 18.70 6.01 -4.89
N PRO A 262 19.94 6.45 -5.15
CA PRO A 262 20.93 6.71 -4.10
C PRO A 262 20.45 7.70 -3.05
N LYS A 263 21.02 7.64 -1.84
CA LYS A 263 20.71 8.58 -0.76
C LYS A 263 20.90 10.03 -1.20
N ILE A 264 19.90 10.87 -0.91
CA ILE A 264 19.89 12.31 -1.15
C ILE A 264 19.27 12.99 0.07
N GLU A 265 19.81 14.15 0.46
CA GLU A 265 19.24 15.02 1.48
C GLU A 265 18.53 16.19 0.80
N LEU A 266 17.27 16.44 1.18
CA LEU A 266 16.52 17.58 0.70
C LEU A 266 17.04 18.85 1.39
N THR A 267 17.45 19.83 0.60
CA THR A 267 17.86 21.15 1.11
C THR A 267 16.70 22.14 1.03
N GLU A 268 16.71 23.17 1.87
CA GLU A 268 15.73 24.27 1.81
C GLU A 268 15.65 24.88 0.40
N GLU A 269 16.79 25.12 -0.24
CA GLU A 269 16.88 25.64 -1.62
C GLU A 269 16.15 24.75 -2.63
N TRP A 270 16.21 23.43 -2.46
CA TRP A 270 15.49 22.51 -3.34
C TRP A 270 13.99 22.55 -3.06
N MET A 271 13.61 22.61 -1.78
CA MET A 271 12.21 22.67 -1.37
C MET A 271 11.53 23.97 -1.84
N GLU A 272 12.28 25.06 -2.01
CA GLU A 272 11.76 26.29 -2.64
C GLU A 272 11.21 26.06 -4.05
N GLN A 273 11.64 25.01 -4.76
CA GLN A 273 11.08 24.66 -6.08
C GLN A 273 9.63 24.16 -6.02
N LEU A 274 9.14 23.77 -4.84
CA LEU A 274 7.72 23.42 -4.62
C LEU A 274 6.85 24.67 -4.39
N ASN A 275 7.45 25.87 -4.30
CA ASN A 275 6.68 27.12 -4.25
C ASN A 275 6.22 27.57 -5.64
N ASP A 276 6.79 27.04 -6.72
CA ASP A 276 6.36 27.30 -8.09
C ASP A 276 5.16 26.42 -8.46
N PRO A 277 3.95 26.96 -8.65
CA PRO A 277 2.77 26.16 -9.01
C PRO A 277 2.88 25.45 -10.36
N GLN A 278 3.86 25.79 -11.19
CA GLN A 278 4.16 25.12 -12.47
C GLN A 278 5.29 24.09 -12.37
N SER A 279 5.84 23.89 -11.17
CA SER A 279 6.88 22.90 -10.93
C SER A 279 6.43 21.51 -11.36
N ARG A 280 7.33 20.76 -12.01
CA ARG A 280 7.07 19.39 -12.46
C ARG A 280 6.92 18.38 -11.32
N PHE A 281 7.28 18.80 -10.11
CA PHE A 281 7.11 18.03 -8.89
C PHE A 281 5.67 18.11 -8.36
N HIS A 282 4.85 19.04 -8.88
CA HIS A 282 3.40 19.04 -8.68
C HIS A 282 2.71 18.16 -9.72
N SER A 283 1.72 17.40 -9.24
CA SER A 283 0.84 16.66 -10.13
C SER A 283 -0.19 17.58 -10.77
N LYS A 284 -0.52 17.30 -12.04
CA LYS A 284 -1.75 17.83 -12.62
C LYS A 284 -2.96 17.22 -11.93
N LYS A 285 -4.08 17.94 -11.95
CA LYS A 285 -5.38 17.40 -11.51
C LYS A 285 -5.97 16.51 -12.60
N TYR A 286 -6.16 15.23 -12.30
CA TYR A 286 -6.77 14.28 -13.23
C TYR A 286 -8.27 14.14 -12.98
N LYS A 287 -9.05 14.07 -14.06
CA LYS A 287 -10.47 13.73 -13.97
C LYS A 287 -10.62 12.22 -13.99
N VAL A 288 -10.95 11.64 -12.85
CA VAL A 288 -11.21 10.21 -12.71
C VAL A 288 -12.71 9.92 -12.87
N ARG A 289 -13.03 8.81 -13.53
CA ARG A 289 -14.40 8.33 -13.74
C ARG A 289 -14.54 6.96 -13.08
N PRO A 290 -15.77 6.54 -12.74
CA PRO A 290 -16.01 5.19 -12.25
C PRO A 290 -15.44 4.13 -13.19
N ALA A 291 -14.75 3.16 -12.62
CA ALA A 291 -14.11 2.06 -13.30
C ALA A 291 -15.16 1.19 -13.99
N LYS A 292 -14.83 0.76 -15.21
CA LYS A 292 -15.59 -0.20 -16.00
C LYS A 292 -15.00 -1.60 -15.92
N GLY A 293 -13.96 -1.80 -15.10
CA GLY A 293 -13.28 -3.08 -14.94
C GLY A 293 -12.25 -3.36 -16.03
N ILE A 294 -11.76 -2.32 -16.72
CA ILE A 294 -10.81 -2.49 -17.83
C ILE A 294 -9.49 -3.04 -17.32
N VAL A 295 -8.96 -2.48 -16.22
CA VAL A 295 -7.68 -2.93 -15.64
C VAL A 295 -7.78 -4.37 -15.14
N ASP A 296 -8.86 -4.71 -14.44
CA ASP A 296 -9.11 -6.08 -13.97
C ASP A 296 -9.18 -7.08 -15.16
N GLU A 297 -9.88 -6.70 -16.24
CA GLU A 297 -10.00 -7.52 -17.44
C GLU A 297 -8.64 -7.70 -18.16
N GLN A 298 -7.83 -6.64 -18.27
CA GLN A 298 -6.50 -6.73 -18.86
C GLN A 298 -5.56 -7.61 -18.03
N ALA A 299 -5.62 -7.51 -16.69
CA ALA A 299 -4.86 -8.38 -15.81
C ALA A 299 -5.27 -9.86 -15.98
N ARG A 300 -6.57 -10.13 -16.17
CA ARG A 300 -7.08 -11.48 -16.45
C ARG A 300 -6.59 -12.01 -17.80
N LEU A 301 -6.60 -11.18 -18.84
CA LEU A 301 -6.09 -11.56 -20.17
C LEU A 301 -4.59 -11.86 -20.13
N TYR A 302 -3.81 -11.07 -19.38
CA TYR A 302 -2.38 -11.32 -19.16
C TYR A 302 -2.14 -12.71 -18.54
N ASP A 303 -2.93 -13.10 -17.53
CA ASP A 303 -2.81 -14.42 -16.90
C ASP A 303 -3.16 -15.56 -17.87
N MET A 304 -4.16 -15.38 -18.73
CA MET A 304 -4.52 -16.37 -19.75
C MET A 304 -3.42 -16.54 -20.80
N GLU A 305 -2.80 -15.44 -21.23
CA GLU A 305 -1.70 -15.48 -22.19
C GLU A 305 -0.48 -16.20 -21.60
N LYS A 306 -0.11 -15.90 -20.35
CA LYS A 306 1.03 -16.52 -19.67
C LYS A 306 0.81 -17.97 -19.25
N SER A 307 -0.43 -18.41 -19.09
CA SER A 307 -0.78 -19.80 -18.75
C SER A 307 -1.05 -20.69 -19.96
N SER A 308 -1.10 -20.13 -21.18
CA SER A 308 -1.29 -20.90 -22.40
C SER A 308 -0.07 -21.80 -22.65
N PRO A 309 -0.25 -23.11 -22.89
CA PRO A 309 0.87 -24.01 -23.14
C PRO A 309 1.62 -23.53 -24.39
N ILE A 310 2.94 -23.35 -24.27
CA ILE A 310 3.82 -23.20 -25.41
C ILE A 310 3.57 -24.42 -26.30
N GLN A 311 2.97 -24.22 -27.48
CA GLN A 311 2.91 -25.28 -28.48
C GLN A 311 4.35 -25.75 -28.70
N PRO A 312 4.67 -27.05 -28.51
CA PRO A 312 5.98 -27.54 -28.82
C PRO A 312 6.26 -27.20 -30.28
N GLN A 313 7.25 -26.34 -30.54
CA GLN A 313 7.88 -26.33 -31.85
C GLN A 313 8.42 -27.74 -32.02
N GLN A 314 7.83 -28.51 -32.94
CA GLN A 314 8.32 -29.85 -33.26
C GLN A 314 9.81 -29.71 -33.60
N PRO A 315 10.71 -30.37 -32.85
CA PRO A 315 12.08 -30.51 -33.32
C PRO A 315 12.06 -31.27 -34.66
N PRO A 316 13.03 -31.03 -35.56
CA PRO A 316 13.18 -31.83 -36.77
C PRO A 316 13.25 -33.31 -36.38
N LEU A 317 12.50 -34.16 -37.10
CA LEU A 317 12.57 -35.61 -36.98
C LEU A 317 14.04 -36.05 -37.08
N GLU A 318 14.60 -36.55 -35.98
CA GLU A 318 15.77 -37.41 -36.00
C GLU A 318 15.37 -38.76 -35.41
N ASP A 319 15.79 -39.81 -36.11
CA ASP A 319 15.37 -41.20 -35.93
C ASP A 319 15.76 -41.77 -34.56
N GLU A 320 14.88 -42.63 -34.03
CA GLU A 320 15.08 -43.39 -32.80
C GLU A 320 16.28 -44.36 -32.89
N PRO A 321 16.84 -44.76 -31.73
CA PRO A 321 16.56 -46.15 -31.35
C PRO A 321 16.36 -46.42 -29.84
N GLU A 322 15.42 -47.35 -29.63
CA GLU A 322 15.35 -48.48 -28.69
C GLU A 322 15.56 -48.34 -27.16
N MET A 323 14.52 -48.83 -26.48
CA MET A 323 14.36 -49.11 -25.06
C MET A 323 15.41 -50.07 -24.47
N VAL A 324 15.80 -49.80 -23.22
CA VAL A 324 16.11 -50.86 -22.24
C VAL A 324 15.37 -50.57 -20.93
N ALA A 325 14.50 -51.50 -20.55
CA ALA A 325 13.75 -51.48 -19.30
C ALA A 325 14.62 -51.99 -18.14
N ALA A 326 14.64 -51.27 -17.02
CA ALA A 326 15.13 -51.77 -15.75
C ALA A 326 14.13 -51.49 -14.62
N LYS A 327 13.78 -52.56 -13.93
CA LYS A 327 12.82 -52.67 -12.83
C LYS A 327 13.56 -52.47 -11.51
N SER A 328 13.05 -51.65 -10.59
CA SER A 328 13.50 -51.67 -9.18
C SER A 328 12.42 -51.18 -8.22
N HIS A 329 11.95 -52.09 -7.37
CA HIS A 329 11.07 -51.85 -6.24
C HIS A 329 11.90 -51.64 -4.97
N VAL A 330 12.21 -50.39 -4.58
CA VAL A 330 12.52 -50.01 -3.18
C VAL A 330 12.33 -48.48 -3.01
N HIS A 331 11.10 -47.97 -2.84
CA HIS A 331 10.92 -46.52 -2.57
C HIS A 331 9.90 -46.14 -1.48
N LEU A 332 9.26 -47.08 -0.80
CA LEU A 332 8.16 -46.73 0.11
C LEU A 332 8.60 -46.35 1.54
N ILE A 333 9.78 -46.79 2.02
CA ILE A 333 10.21 -46.53 3.42
C ILE A 333 11.01 -45.22 3.54
N GLY A 334 11.73 -44.80 2.48
CA GLY A 334 12.49 -43.54 2.48
C GLY A 334 11.62 -42.28 2.43
N LEU A 335 10.44 -42.36 1.83
CA LEU A 335 9.53 -41.21 1.63
C LEU A 335 8.84 -40.76 2.93
N LEU A 336 8.61 -41.68 3.87
CA LEU A 336 7.95 -41.41 5.15
C LEU A 336 8.91 -40.75 6.17
N ALA A 337 10.19 -41.11 6.15
CA ALA A 337 11.21 -40.47 6.97
C ALA A 337 11.52 -39.04 6.50
N LEU A 338 11.48 -38.79 5.18
CA LEU A 338 11.67 -37.45 4.61
C LEU A 338 10.54 -36.50 5.02
N LEU A 339 9.28 -36.97 4.96
CA LEU A 339 8.10 -36.19 5.33
C LEU A 339 8.11 -35.72 6.80
N LEU A 340 8.58 -36.55 7.74
CA LEU A 340 8.67 -36.16 9.16
C LEU A 340 9.77 -35.12 9.43
N VAL A 341 10.88 -35.17 8.70
CA VAL A 341 11.94 -34.15 8.78
C VAL A 341 11.46 -32.81 8.21
N PHE A 342 10.69 -32.82 7.11
CA PHE A 342 10.12 -31.61 6.54
C PHE A 342 9.08 -30.96 7.47
N VAL A 343 8.22 -31.75 8.13
CA VAL A 343 7.24 -31.22 9.10
C VAL A 343 7.94 -30.60 10.32
N GLY A 344 9.02 -31.20 10.82
CA GLY A 344 9.82 -30.65 11.92
C GLY A 344 10.55 -29.34 11.57
N ILE A 345 11.12 -29.24 10.36
CA ILE A 345 11.83 -28.03 9.90
C ILE A 345 10.85 -26.88 9.63
N VAL A 346 9.66 -27.16 9.10
CA VAL A 346 8.62 -26.14 8.87
C VAL A 346 8.07 -25.59 10.19
N TRP A 347 7.99 -26.40 11.25
CA TRP A 347 7.50 -25.94 12.54
C TRP A 347 8.52 -25.10 13.33
N VAL A 348 9.82 -25.40 13.20
CA VAL A 348 10.88 -24.65 13.90
C VAL A 348 11.20 -23.32 13.19
N LYS A 349 11.06 -23.22 11.86
CA LYS A 349 11.34 -21.96 11.14
C LYS A 349 10.20 -20.93 11.17
N SER A 350 8.95 -21.35 11.40
CA SER A 350 7.80 -20.42 11.44
C SER A 350 7.81 -19.50 12.68
N SER A 351 8.28 -20.00 13.81
CA SER A 351 8.21 -19.27 15.10
C SER A 351 9.39 -18.33 15.35
N CYS A 352 10.50 -18.47 14.63
CA CYS A 352 11.73 -17.70 14.89
C CYS A 352 11.86 -16.44 14.03
N LEU A 353 11.25 -16.42 12.84
CA LEU A 353 11.29 -15.25 11.94
C LEU A 353 10.55 -14.03 12.51
N LEU A 354 9.46 -14.25 13.26
CA LEU A 354 8.68 -13.15 13.86
C LEU A 354 9.38 -12.44 15.04
N SER A 355 10.35 -13.10 15.69
CA SER A 355 11.05 -12.54 16.85
C SER A 355 12.28 -11.71 16.47
N PHE A 356 12.80 -11.89 15.25
CA PHE A 356 14.00 -11.19 14.79
C PHE A 356 13.70 -9.73 14.43
N PHE A 357 12.54 -9.48 13.80
CA PHE A 357 12.12 -8.12 13.42
C PHE A 357 11.79 -7.21 14.61
N SER A 358 11.25 -7.74 15.73
CA SER A 358 10.95 -6.89 16.89
C SER A 358 12.21 -6.47 17.66
N ARG A 359 13.30 -7.23 17.58
CA ARG A 359 14.53 -7.00 18.34
C ARG A 359 15.51 -6.03 17.66
N MET A 360 15.50 -5.92 16.33
CA MET A 360 16.28 -4.89 15.63
C MET A 360 15.68 -3.48 15.80
N ARG A 361 14.39 -3.37 16.09
CA ARG A 361 13.63 -2.12 16.07
C ARG A 361 13.99 -1.10 17.18
N ASN A 362 14.66 -1.51 18.27
CA ASN A 362 14.97 -0.59 19.37
C ASN A 362 16.17 0.35 19.11
N ASN A 363 17.07 0.02 18.17
CA ASN A 363 18.24 0.86 17.88
C ASN A 363 18.05 1.80 16.67
N ASP A 364 16.99 1.61 15.87
CA ASP A 364 16.74 2.35 14.62
C ASP A 364 15.46 3.19 14.66
N ARG A 365 15.02 3.62 15.85
CA ARG A 365 13.86 4.53 15.98
C ARG A 365 14.03 5.75 15.07
N GLY A 366 13.02 5.98 14.23
CA GLY A 366 12.99 7.07 13.27
C GLY A 366 13.74 6.86 11.96
N LYS A 367 14.35 5.70 11.73
CA LYS A 367 14.83 5.31 10.41
C LYS A 367 13.77 4.50 9.66
N PHE A 368 13.52 4.90 8.44
CA PHE A 368 12.64 4.18 7.54
C PHE A 368 13.42 3.02 6.91
N THR A 369 13.14 1.77 7.31
CA THR A 369 13.71 0.58 6.65
C THR A 369 12.63 -0.10 5.81
N PRO A 370 12.65 0.02 4.47
CA PRO A 370 11.73 -0.69 3.61
C PRO A 370 11.96 -2.19 3.74
N VAL A 371 10.89 -2.97 3.80
CA VAL A 371 11.03 -4.42 3.61
C VAL A 371 11.41 -4.66 2.15
N ARG A 372 12.65 -5.09 1.91
CA ARG A 372 13.21 -5.36 0.57
C ARG A 372 13.31 -6.86 0.30
N ASN A 373 13.41 -7.22 -0.99
CA ASN A 373 13.68 -8.59 -1.45
C ASN A 373 14.89 -9.25 -0.78
N GLU A 374 15.85 -8.46 -0.31
CA GLU A 374 17.12 -8.97 0.24
C GLU A 374 16.98 -9.45 1.70
N GLU A 375 15.87 -9.16 2.38
CA GLU A 375 15.67 -9.47 3.81
C GLU A 375 14.73 -10.66 4.09
N VAL A 376 14.27 -11.40 3.07
CA VAL A 376 13.31 -12.53 3.22
C VAL A 376 13.87 -13.90 2.82
#